data_AF-A0A4U1J5Q9-F1
#
_entry.id   AF-A0A4U1J5Q9-F1
#
_cell.length_a   1.000
_cell.length_b   1.000
_cell.length_c   1.000
_cell.angle_alpha   90.00
_cell.angle_beta   90.00
_cell.angle_gamma   90.00
#
_symmetry.space_group_name_H-M   'P 1'
#
loop_
_entity.id
_entity.type
_entity.pdbx_description
1 polymer ?
#
loop_
_entity_poly.entity_id
_entity_poly.type
_entity_poly.pdbx_seq_one_letter_code
_entity_poly.pdbx_strand_id
1 'polypeptide(L)'
;MRFRVLALTLAGCGMWLGSPGVSLAAEPEARGSETAAPAGRGAVVVAIGSGVEAAAKPLAREIYRDDVLRPGLDDRAARLLAGEAAAPDAPAKERELAEVRSALTANDDAPSRRLLASLGAEQKAEIVVAVSMAGDRPVARVLRVGTARYESIELGPTIERSEAGEIRYTWPGAASTLRKLVIVPQAAPPPPIAPKQTSTPAPPKPEEPTRKPFYKSAWFWGPLGAVVAAGAAVLITSKVTEDSTGMVRLKGQVAP
;
A
#
# COMPACT_ATOMS: atom_id res chain seq x y z
N MET A 1 36.76 -33.66 -22.81
CA MET A 1 38.08 -33.87 -22.18
C MET A 1 38.46 -32.63 -21.38
N ARG A 2 39.01 -32.85 -20.17
CA ARG A 2 39.62 -31.90 -19.21
C ARG A 2 38.70 -31.25 -18.19
N PHE A 3 38.47 -32.05 -17.14
CA PHE A 3 38.20 -31.66 -15.76
C PHE A 3 39.19 -30.60 -15.26
N ARG A 4 38.70 -29.59 -14.54
CA ARG A 4 39.48 -28.84 -13.55
C ARG A 4 38.73 -28.86 -12.22
N VAL A 5 39.23 -29.74 -11.36
CA VAL A 5 38.96 -29.80 -9.93
C VAL A 5 39.71 -28.66 -9.27
N LEU A 6 39.02 -27.83 -8.51
CA LEU A 6 39.62 -26.85 -7.61
C LEU A 6 39.07 -27.10 -6.22
N ALA A 7 39.90 -27.76 -5.43
CA ALA A 7 39.71 -27.94 -4.00
C ALA A 7 39.96 -26.59 -3.31
N LEU A 8 39.03 -26.16 -2.47
CA LEU A 8 39.29 -25.10 -1.50
C LEU A 8 38.90 -25.60 -0.11
N THR A 9 39.93 -26.00 0.62
CA THR A 9 39.92 -26.31 2.05
C THR A 9 39.88 -25.00 2.82
N LEU A 10 38.87 -24.78 3.66
CA LEU A 10 38.96 -23.80 4.74
C LEU A 10 38.55 -24.47 6.05
N ALA A 11 39.59 -24.92 6.76
CA ALA A 11 39.56 -25.18 8.17
C ALA A 11 39.44 -23.83 8.91
N GLY A 12 38.47 -23.75 9.83
CA GLY A 12 38.24 -22.60 10.67
C GLY A 12 37.59 -23.01 11.98
N CYS A 13 38.36 -23.70 12.84
CA CYS A 13 38.06 -23.84 14.25
C CYS A 13 38.11 -22.45 14.89
N GLY A 14 36.95 -21.88 15.20
CA GLY A 14 36.82 -20.68 16.02
C GLY A 14 35.98 -21.00 17.24
N MET A 15 36.65 -21.42 18.33
CA MET A 15 36.13 -21.36 19.70
C MET A 15 35.66 -19.94 19.98
N TRP A 16 34.38 -19.72 20.28
CA TRP A 16 33.96 -18.52 21.01
C TRP A 16 33.02 -18.89 22.15
N LEU A 17 33.36 -18.30 23.29
CA LEU A 17 32.88 -18.58 24.63
C LEU A 17 31.44 -18.13 24.85
N GLY A 18 30.81 -18.73 25.85
CA GLY A 18 29.44 -18.51 26.24
C GLY A 18 29.10 -17.06 26.54
N SER A 19 27.90 -16.67 26.16
CA SER A 19 27.25 -15.45 26.62
C SER A 19 26.33 -15.79 27.80
N PRO A 20 26.40 -15.02 28.92
CA PRO A 20 25.50 -15.19 30.04
C PRO A 20 24.06 -14.83 29.63
N GLY A 21 23.14 -15.72 29.98
CA GLY A 21 21.71 -15.55 29.75
C GLY A 21 21.17 -14.34 30.52
N VAL A 22 20.84 -13.28 29.79
CA VAL A 22 19.92 -12.25 30.28
C VAL A 22 18.52 -12.72 29.91
N SER A 23 17.87 -13.39 30.85
CA SER A 23 16.46 -13.74 30.78
C SER A 23 15.64 -12.47 31.00
N LEU A 24 15.38 -11.74 29.91
CA LEU A 24 14.37 -10.69 29.90
C LEU A 24 13.00 -11.38 29.82
N ALA A 25 12.39 -11.55 31.00
CA ALA A 25 10.98 -11.82 31.14
C ALA A 25 10.20 -10.69 30.46
N ALA A 26 9.81 -10.91 29.20
CA ALA A 26 8.92 -10.03 28.47
C ALA A 26 7.53 -10.14 29.11
N GLU A 27 7.17 -9.10 29.86
CA GLU A 27 5.83 -8.81 30.31
C GLU A 27 4.89 -8.81 29.09
N PRO A 28 3.75 -9.52 29.12
CA PRO A 28 2.81 -9.52 28.02
C PRO A 28 2.10 -8.17 27.99
N GLU A 29 2.70 -7.18 27.32
CA GLU A 29 2.01 -5.95 26.97
C GLU A 29 0.73 -6.35 26.23
N ALA A 30 -0.39 -5.96 26.86
CA ALA A 30 -1.72 -6.13 26.35
C ALA A 30 -1.74 -5.70 24.89
N ARG A 31 -2.04 -6.64 23.99
CA ARG A 31 -2.30 -6.35 22.58
C ARG A 31 -3.44 -5.35 22.54
N GLY A 32 -3.09 -4.08 22.47
CA GLY A 32 -4.02 -3.00 22.25
C GLY A 32 -4.86 -3.39 21.05
N SER A 33 -6.18 -3.38 21.22
CA SER A 33 -7.12 -3.69 20.16
C SER A 33 -6.75 -2.84 18.95
N GLU A 34 -6.15 -3.50 17.97
CA GLU A 34 -5.72 -2.95 16.70
C GLU A 34 -6.97 -2.30 16.11
N THR A 35 -7.02 -0.97 16.21
CA THR A 35 -8.17 -0.18 15.79
C THR A 35 -8.29 -0.45 14.31
N ALA A 36 -9.34 -1.19 13.93
CA ALA A 36 -9.55 -1.64 12.56
C ALA A 36 -9.37 -0.44 11.62
N ALA A 37 -8.30 -0.47 10.84
CA ALA A 37 -7.97 0.59 9.91
C ALA A 37 -9.19 0.88 9.03
N PRO A 38 -9.45 2.15 8.67
CA PRO A 38 -10.58 2.51 7.82
C PRO A 38 -10.59 1.62 6.58
N ALA A 39 -11.73 0.97 6.33
CA ALA A 39 -11.87 0.04 5.21
C ALA A 39 -11.58 0.79 3.91
N GLY A 40 -10.42 0.49 3.30
CA GLY A 40 -10.10 0.92 1.95
C GLY A 40 -11.19 0.45 0.99
N ARG A 41 -11.33 1.13 -0.15
CA ARG A 41 -12.25 0.74 -1.21
C ARG A 41 -11.49 0.39 -2.47
N GLY A 42 -11.96 -0.65 -3.14
CA GLY A 42 -11.49 -1.01 -4.47
C GLY A 42 -10.23 -1.88 -4.45
N ALA A 43 -9.65 -2.03 -5.62
CA ALA A 43 -8.53 -2.92 -5.90
C ALA A 43 -7.37 -2.13 -6.50
N VAL A 44 -6.13 -2.46 -6.11
CA VAL A 44 -4.92 -1.90 -6.72
C VAL A 44 -4.15 -3.02 -7.40
N VAL A 45 -3.73 -2.81 -8.65
CA VAL A 45 -2.92 -3.77 -9.40
C VAL A 45 -1.45 -3.45 -9.26
N VAL A 46 -0.64 -4.44 -8.85
CA VAL A 46 0.81 -4.29 -8.66
C VAL A 46 1.55 -5.31 -9.51
N ALA A 47 2.42 -4.84 -10.40
CA ALA A 47 3.30 -5.67 -11.20
C ALA A 47 4.59 -6.02 -10.42
N ILE A 48 4.83 -7.31 -10.22
CA ILE A 48 5.94 -7.86 -9.45
C ILE A 48 6.94 -8.51 -10.40
N GLY A 49 8.17 -7.99 -10.41
CA GLY A 49 9.22 -8.39 -11.33
C GLY A 49 9.23 -7.61 -12.65
N SER A 50 10.25 -7.87 -13.47
CA SER A 50 10.42 -7.29 -14.80
C SER A 50 9.64 -8.07 -15.86
N GLY A 51 9.17 -7.40 -16.91
CA GLY A 51 8.48 -8.02 -18.04
C GLY A 51 7.01 -8.38 -17.79
N VAL A 52 6.50 -8.12 -16.57
CA VAL A 52 5.10 -8.35 -16.21
C VAL A 52 4.19 -7.20 -16.64
N GLU A 53 4.75 -6.03 -16.96
CA GLU A 53 3.98 -4.83 -17.31
C GLU A 53 3.02 -5.04 -18.49
N ALA A 54 3.40 -5.87 -19.47
CA ALA A 54 2.57 -6.20 -20.63
C ALA A 54 1.27 -6.91 -20.24
N ALA A 55 1.29 -7.70 -19.17
CA ALA A 55 0.14 -8.42 -18.65
C ALA A 55 -0.60 -7.62 -17.55
N ALA A 56 0.12 -6.86 -16.72
CA ALA A 56 -0.45 -6.07 -15.64
C ALA A 56 -1.25 -4.86 -16.15
N LYS A 57 -0.76 -4.15 -17.18
CA LYS A 57 -1.43 -2.97 -17.75
C LYS A 57 -2.86 -3.26 -18.27
N PRO A 58 -3.12 -4.32 -19.07
CA PRO A 58 -4.49 -4.63 -19.48
C PRO A 58 -5.38 -5.06 -18.31
N LEU A 59 -4.84 -5.79 -17.31
CA LEU A 59 -5.60 -6.13 -16.11
C LEU A 59 -6.02 -4.88 -15.33
N ALA A 60 -5.10 -3.95 -15.12
CA ALA A 60 -5.37 -2.67 -14.45
C ALA A 60 -6.45 -1.88 -15.19
N ARG A 61 -6.41 -1.83 -16.52
CA ARG A 61 -7.46 -1.17 -17.32
C ARG A 61 -8.83 -1.83 -17.15
N GLU A 62 -8.89 -3.16 -17.11
CA GLU A 62 -10.14 -3.89 -16.91
C GLU A 62 -10.73 -3.61 -15.51
N ILE A 63 -9.90 -3.61 -14.48
CA ILE A 63 -10.31 -3.38 -13.09
C ILE A 63 -10.72 -1.93 -12.85
N TYR A 64 -9.93 -0.95 -13.33
CA TYR A 64 -10.18 0.47 -13.06
C TYR A 64 -11.32 1.07 -13.89
N ARG A 65 -11.83 0.35 -14.91
CA ARG A 65 -13.08 0.70 -15.60
C ARG A 65 -14.32 0.47 -14.73
N ASP A 66 -14.23 -0.35 -13.69
CA ASP A 66 -15.33 -0.62 -12.77
C ASP A 66 -15.29 0.35 -11.58
N ASP A 67 -16.30 1.22 -11.46
CA ASP A 67 -16.40 2.23 -10.38
C ASP A 67 -16.41 1.64 -8.97
N VAL A 68 -16.80 0.38 -8.80
CA VAL A 68 -16.77 -0.30 -7.50
C VAL A 68 -15.34 -0.70 -7.14
N LEU A 69 -14.57 -1.13 -8.13
CA LEU A 69 -13.19 -1.60 -7.96
C LEU A 69 -12.16 -0.48 -8.09
N ARG A 70 -12.53 0.67 -8.66
CA ARG A 70 -11.62 1.80 -8.84
C ARG A 70 -11.15 2.33 -7.47
N PRO A 71 -9.84 2.27 -7.17
CA PRO A 71 -9.31 2.88 -5.96
C PRO A 71 -9.30 4.41 -6.09
N GLY A 72 -9.18 5.11 -4.97
CA GLY A 72 -8.99 6.57 -4.94
C GLY A 72 -7.59 7.02 -5.38
N LEU A 73 -6.97 6.28 -6.29
CA LEU A 73 -5.60 6.44 -6.77
C LEU A 73 -5.56 7.32 -8.02
N ASP A 74 -4.52 8.13 -8.16
CA ASP A 74 -4.28 8.89 -9.39
C ASP A 74 -3.80 7.99 -10.54
N ASP A 75 -4.07 8.41 -11.78
CA ASP A 75 -3.74 7.62 -12.97
C ASP A 75 -2.23 7.40 -13.16
N ARG A 76 -1.36 8.26 -12.61
CA ARG A 76 0.10 8.09 -12.72
C ARG A 76 0.60 7.02 -11.77
N ALA A 77 0.24 7.10 -10.49
CA ALA A 77 0.56 6.08 -9.50
C ALA A 77 -0.01 4.71 -9.90
N ALA A 78 -1.20 4.68 -10.48
CA ALA A 78 -1.79 3.47 -11.05
C ALA A 78 -0.93 2.83 -12.14
N ARG A 79 -0.34 3.64 -13.04
CA ARG A 79 0.59 3.15 -14.09
C ARG A 79 1.92 2.69 -13.51
N LEU A 80 2.47 3.42 -12.55
CA LEU A 80 3.72 3.06 -11.87
C LEU A 80 3.58 1.70 -11.18
N LEU A 81 2.49 1.49 -10.44
CA LEU A 81 2.18 0.21 -9.81
C LEU A 81 1.97 -0.91 -10.84
N ALA A 82 1.35 -0.61 -11.98
CA ALA A 82 1.21 -1.54 -13.11
C ALA A 82 2.51 -1.79 -13.91
N GLY A 83 3.65 -1.27 -13.45
CA GLY A 83 4.97 -1.56 -14.00
C GLY A 83 5.54 -0.51 -14.95
N GLU A 84 4.87 0.64 -15.12
CA GLU A 84 5.46 1.77 -15.85
C GLU A 84 6.68 2.34 -15.10
N ALA A 85 7.73 2.68 -15.83
CA ALA A 85 8.89 3.33 -15.24
C ALA A 85 8.54 4.78 -14.86
N ALA A 86 9.06 5.24 -13.72
CA ALA A 86 8.95 6.65 -13.35
C ALA A 86 9.71 7.52 -14.34
N ALA A 87 9.14 8.67 -14.69
CA ALA A 87 9.82 9.69 -15.48
C ALA A 87 11.06 10.20 -14.70
N PRO A 88 12.15 10.60 -15.39
CA PRO A 88 13.36 11.07 -14.73
C PRO A 88 13.15 12.35 -13.90
N ASP A 89 12.15 13.15 -14.27
CA ASP A 89 11.71 14.38 -13.59
C ASP A 89 10.50 14.15 -12.66
N ALA A 90 10.12 12.90 -12.40
CA ALA A 90 8.99 12.58 -11.55
C ALA A 90 9.20 13.06 -10.09
N PRO A 91 8.12 13.47 -9.39
CA PRO A 91 8.15 13.76 -7.96
C PRO A 91 8.82 12.65 -7.14
N ALA A 92 9.49 13.01 -6.03
CA ALA A 92 10.19 12.04 -5.18
C ALA A 92 9.30 10.86 -4.78
N LYS A 93 8.03 11.14 -4.42
CA LYS A 93 7.04 10.12 -4.08
C LYS A 93 6.78 9.10 -5.20
N GLU A 94 6.74 9.55 -6.46
CA GLU A 94 6.53 8.65 -7.61
C GLU A 94 7.75 7.76 -7.87
N ARG A 95 8.95 8.30 -7.68
CA ARG A 95 10.21 7.54 -7.79
C ARG A 95 10.34 6.49 -6.68
N GLU A 96 10.02 6.87 -5.45
CA GLU A 96 9.96 5.96 -4.29
C GLU A 96 8.96 4.82 -4.55
N LEU A 97 7.77 5.13 -5.08
CA LEU A 97 6.77 4.11 -5.40
C LEU A 97 7.27 3.11 -6.45
N ALA A 98 7.95 3.60 -7.49
CA ALA A 98 8.55 2.75 -8.51
C ALA A 98 9.70 1.88 -7.96
N GLU A 99 10.51 2.44 -7.06
CA GLU A 99 11.59 1.72 -6.37
C GLU A 99 11.03 0.62 -5.46
N VAL A 100 10.05 0.93 -4.61
CA VAL A 100 9.39 -0.04 -3.73
C VAL A 100 8.76 -1.16 -4.55
N ARG A 101 8.12 -0.85 -5.68
CA ARG A 101 7.59 -1.87 -6.59
C ARG A 101 8.71 -2.76 -7.14
N SER A 102 9.84 -2.17 -7.56
CA SER A 102 10.96 -2.93 -8.12
C SER A 102 11.65 -3.85 -7.10
N ALA A 103 11.56 -3.51 -5.82
CA ALA A 103 12.06 -4.35 -4.73
C ALA A 103 11.16 -5.55 -4.40
N LEU A 104 9.91 -5.58 -4.90
CA LEU A 104 9.02 -6.72 -4.71
C LEU A 104 9.52 -7.93 -5.49
N THR A 105 9.57 -9.07 -4.80
CA THR A 105 9.89 -10.36 -5.41
C THR A 105 8.61 -11.17 -5.62
N ALA A 106 8.61 -12.08 -6.60
CA ALA A 106 7.45 -12.94 -6.89
C ALA A 106 7.16 -13.99 -5.80
N ASN A 107 8.01 -14.06 -4.78
CA ASN A 107 7.91 -15.03 -3.69
C ASN A 107 6.69 -14.74 -2.82
N ASP A 108 6.03 -15.80 -2.37
CA ASP A 108 4.93 -15.73 -1.41
C ASP A 108 5.46 -15.77 0.04
N ASP A 109 6.42 -14.91 0.34
CA ASP A 109 6.96 -14.78 1.69
C ASP A 109 6.18 -13.74 2.52
N ALA A 110 6.20 -13.91 3.84
CA ALA A 110 5.48 -13.03 4.75
C ALA A 110 5.90 -11.54 4.66
N PRO A 111 7.21 -11.21 4.53
CA PRO A 111 7.65 -9.84 4.24
C PRO A 111 7.02 -9.24 2.97
N SER A 112 7.07 -9.93 1.84
CA SER A 112 6.49 -9.47 0.57
C SER A 112 4.98 -9.21 0.70
N ARG A 113 4.23 -10.09 1.37
CA ARG A 113 2.79 -9.88 1.63
C ARG A 113 2.50 -8.67 2.51
N ARG A 114 3.31 -8.44 3.55
CA ARG A 114 3.16 -7.26 4.43
C ARG A 114 3.44 -5.97 3.68
N LEU A 115 4.46 -5.96 2.82
CA LEU A 115 4.78 -4.80 1.99
C LEU A 115 3.64 -4.49 1.00
N LEU A 116 3.09 -5.52 0.33
CA LEU A 116 1.91 -5.37 -0.54
C LEU A 116 0.69 -4.85 0.24
N ALA A 117 0.43 -5.38 1.43
CA ALA A 117 -0.66 -4.89 2.28
C ALA A 117 -0.44 -3.43 2.68
N SER A 118 0.78 -3.05 3.07
CA SER A 118 1.15 -1.67 3.40
C SER A 118 0.91 -0.73 2.21
N LEU A 119 1.34 -1.12 1.00
CA LEU A 119 1.09 -0.36 -0.23
C LEU A 119 -0.42 -0.20 -0.49
N GLY A 120 -1.19 -1.29 -0.35
CA GLY A 120 -2.65 -1.24 -0.51
C GLY A 120 -3.32 -0.31 0.50
N ALA A 121 -2.89 -0.34 1.76
CA ALA A 121 -3.41 0.53 2.80
C ALA A 121 -3.09 2.02 2.52
N GLU A 122 -1.88 2.32 2.05
CA GLU A 122 -1.47 3.68 1.69
C GLU A 122 -2.31 4.23 0.53
N GLN A 123 -2.66 3.37 -0.43
CA GLN A 123 -3.56 3.72 -1.54
C GLN A 123 -5.05 3.58 -1.20
N LYS A 124 -5.39 3.31 0.07
CA LYS A 124 -6.76 3.11 0.57
C LYS A 124 -7.53 2.05 -0.23
N ALA A 125 -6.86 0.98 -0.66
CA ALA A 125 -7.46 -0.16 -1.34
C ALA A 125 -7.88 -1.24 -0.33
N GLU A 126 -8.93 -1.99 -0.65
CA GLU A 126 -9.34 -3.16 0.15
C GLU A 126 -8.51 -4.40 -0.22
N ILE A 127 -8.23 -4.53 -1.52
CA ILE A 127 -7.51 -5.66 -2.09
C ILE A 127 -6.36 -5.20 -2.98
N VAL A 128 -5.30 -6.00 -3.03
CA VAL A 128 -4.15 -5.82 -3.91
C VAL A 128 -4.08 -7.01 -4.84
N VAL A 129 -4.03 -6.75 -6.15
CA VAL A 129 -3.89 -7.76 -7.19
C VAL A 129 -2.44 -7.79 -7.63
N ALA A 130 -1.70 -8.76 -7.09
CA ALA A 130 -0.29 -8.99 -7.36
C ALA A 130 -0.13 -9.80 -8.64
N VAL A 131 0.44 -9.19 -9.69
CA VAL A 131 0.70 -9.85 -10.98
C VAL A 131 2.17 -10.24 -11.03
N SER A 132 2.47 -11.51 -11.28
CA SER A 132 3.82 -12.06 -11.37
C SER A 132 3.94 -13.08 -12.49
N MET A 133 5.15 -13.34 -13.00
CA MET A 133 5.39 -14.48 -13.89
C MET A 133 5.52 -15.78 -13.09
N ALA A 134 4.76 -16.81 -13.47
CA ALA A 134 4.95 -18.19 -13.05
C ALA A 134 5.43 -19.00 -14.26
N GLY A 135 6.75 -19.14 -14.41
CA GLY A 135 7.35 -19.58 -15.67
C GLY A 135 7.07 -18.57 -16.78
N ASP A 136 6.53 -19.03 -17.91
CA ASP A 136 6.20 -18.17 -19.06
C ASP A 136 4.76 -17.60 -19.02
N ARG A 137 4.04 -17.83 -17.92
CA ARG A 137 2.64 -17.43 -17.78
C ARG A 137 2.50 -16.37 -16.69
N PRO A 138 1.94 -15.18 -16.98
CA PRO A 138 1.59 -14.24 -15.93
C PRO A 138 0.38 -14.77 -15.14
N VAL A 139 0.44 -14.61 -13.82
CA VAL A 139 -0.59 -15.02 -12.87
C VAL A 139 -0.90 -13.82 -11.98
N ALA A 140 -2.17 -13.55 -11.75
CA ALA A 140 -2.62 -12.51 -10.83
C ALA A 140 -3.24 -13.15 -9.58
N ARG A 141 -2.62 -12.88 -8.43
CA ARG A 141 -3.04 -13.35 -7.11
C ARG A 141 -3.65 -12.19 -6.34
N VAL A 142 -4.73 -12.48 -5.59
CA VAL A 142 -5.47 -11.45 -4.85
C VAL A 142 -5.07 -11.50 -3.38
N LEU A 143 -4.62 -10.38 -2.83
CA LEU A 143 -4.25 -10.21 -1.43
C LEU A 143 -5.25 -9.27 -0.73
N ARG A 144 -5.78 -9.67 0.42
CA ARG A 144 -6.56 -8.76 1.28
C ARG A 144 -5.64 -7.89 2.10
N VAL A 145 -5.84 -6.58 2.02
CA VAL A 145 -5.00 -5.59 2.71
C VAL A 145 -5.12 -5.74 4.23
N GLY A 146 -6.35 -5.84 4.75
CA GLY A 146 -6.58 -5.90 6.20
C GLY A 146 -6.04 -7.14 6.91
N THR A 147 -5.78 -8.23 6.18
CA THR A 147 -5.25 -9.49 6.77
C THR A 147 -3.86 -9.86 6.25
N ALA A 148 -3.36 -9.17 5.22
CA ALA A 148 -2.15 -9.51 4.48
C ALA A 148 -2.10 -10.98 4.03
N ARG A 149 -3.26 -11.54 3.65
CA ARG A 149 -3.39 -12.93 3.19
C ARG A 149 -3.83 -12.97 1.73
N TYR A 150 -3.25 -13.89 0.98
CA TYR A 150 -3.74 -14.24 -0.34
C TYR A 150 -5.07 -15.00 -0.24
N GLU A 151 -5.99 -14.67 -1.13
CA GLU A 151 -7.17 -15.46 -1.41
C GLU A 151 -6.79 -16.69 -2.23
N SER A 152 -7.55 -17.78 -2.10
CA SER A 152 -7.35 -19.01 -2.89
C SER A 152 -7.80 -18.87 -4.35
N ILE A 153 -7.84 -17.65 -4.88
CA ILE A 153 -8.28 -17.32 -6.22
C ILE A 153 -7.09 -16.81 -7.00
N GLU A 154 -6.77 -17.52 -8.07
CA GLU A 154 -5.80 -17.09 -9.07
C GLU A 154 -6.52 -16.72 -10.35
N LEU A 155 -6.20 -15.54 -10.86
CA LEU A 155 -6.65 -15.10 -12.16
C LEU A 155 -5.54 -15.42 -13.16
N GLY A 156 -5.91 -16.05 -14.28
CA GLY A 156 -5.01 -16.24 -15.42
C GLY A 156 -5.53 -15.48 -16.62
N PRO A 157 -4.65 -14.90 -17.46
CA PRO A 157 -5.11 -14.24 -18.67
C PRO A 157 -5.46 -15.28 -19.74
N THR A 158 -6.22 -14.83 -20.70
CA THR A 158 -6.25 -15.39 -22.04
C THR A 158 -5.09 -14.78 -22.83
N ILE A 159 -4.31 -15.64 -23.49
CA ILE A 159 -3.13 -15.25 -24.26
C ILE A 159 -3.50 -15.38 -25.73
N GLU A 160 -3.56 -14.25 -26.43
CA GLU A 160 -3.77 -14.19 -27.87
C GLU A 160 -2.42 -13.92 -28.54
N ARG A 161 -1.98 -14.82 -29.43
CA ARG A 161 -0.78 -14.62 -30.24
C ARG A 161 -1.22 -14.25 -31.64
N SER A 162 -0.82 -13.07 -32.11
CA SER A 162 -1.06 -12.65 -33.49
C SER A 162 -0.16 -13.40 -34.48
N GLU A 163 -0.51 -13.35 -35.77
CA GLU A 163 0.32 -13.91 -36.86
C GLU A 163 1.73 -13.30 -36.91
N ALA A 164 1.89 -12.05 -36.46
CA ALA A 164 3.17 -11.36 -36.35
C ALA A 164 3.97 -11.77 -35.09
N GLY A 165 3.46 -12.68 -34.27
CA GLY A 165 4.09 -13.14 -33.03
C GLY A 165 3.91 -12.22 -31.83
N GLU A 166 3.17 -11.11 -31.97
CA GLU A 166 2.83 -10.23 -30.84
C GLU A 166 1.91 -10.98 -29.86
N ILE A 167 2.29 -10.97 -28.58
CA ILE A 167 1.52 -11.56 -27.49
C ILE A 167 0.64 -10.49 -26.86
N ARG A 168 -0.68 -10.72 -26.87
CA ARG A 168 -1.67 -9.87 -26.20
C ARG A 168 -2.30 -10.63 -25.04
N TYR A 169 -2.36 -9.99 -23.88
CA TYR A 169 -2.98 -10.53 -22.68
C TYR A 169 -4.36 -9.89 -22.48
N THR A 170 -5.38 -10.72 -22.33
CA THR A 170 -6.74 -10.30 -21.97
C THR A 170 -7.16 -10.97 -20.67
N TRP A 171 -7.95 -10.30 -19.84
CA TRP A 171 -8.33 -10.76 -18.51
C TRP A 171 -9.85 -10.89 -18.35
N PRO A 172 -10.50 -11.73 -19.19
CA PRO A 172 -11.95 -11.82 -19.21
C PRO A 172 -12.48 -12.27 -17.83
N GLY A 173 -13.48 -11.54 -17.32
CA GLY A 173 -14.13 -11.88 -16.06
C GLY A 173 -13.36 -11.50 -14.78
N ALA A 174 -12.14 -10.96 -14.88
CA ALA A 174 -11.36 -10.55 -13.71
C ALA A 174 -12.13 -9.56 -12.82
N ALA A 175 -12.70 -8.50 -13.40
CA ALA A 175 -13.50 -7.52 -12.66
C ALA A 175 -14.71 -8.18 -11.97
N SER A 176 -15.43 -9.06 -12.67
CA SER A 176 -16.60 -9.74 -12.10
C SER A 176 -16.25 -10.66 -10.91
N THR A 177 -15.09 -11.31 -10.95
CA THR A 177 -14.59 -12.15 -9.86
C THR A 177 -14.17 -11.29 -8.67
N LEU A 178 -13.41 -10.22 -8.91
CA LEU A 178 -12.95 -9.32 -7.84
C LEU A 178 -14.11 -8.57 -7.17
N ARG A 179 -15.16 -8.22 -7.93
CA ARG A 179 -16.36 -7.57 -7.37
C ARG A 179 -17.06 -8.44 -6.32
N LYS A 180 -16.94 -9.77 -6.40
CA LYS A 180 -17.49 -10.68 -5.38
C LYS A 180 -16.66 -10.68 -4.08
N LEU A 181 -15.42 -10.20 -4.13
CA LEU A 181 -14.49 -10.19 -3.00
C LEU A 181 -14.49 -8.87 -2.23
N VAL A 182 -14.77 -7.77 -2.93
CA VAL A 182 -14.90 -6.43 -2.34
C VAL A 182 -16.25 -6.34 -1.66
N ILE A 183 -16.24 -6.26 -0.33
CA ILE A 183 -17.47 -6.07 0.44
C ILE A 183 -17.78 -4.58 0.34
N VAL A 184 -18.66 -4.19 -0.58
CA VAL A 184 -19.18 -2.82 -0.60
C VAL A 184 -19.92 -2.63 0.72
N PRO A 185 -19.46 -1.71 1.61
CA PRO A 185 -20.22 -1.38 2.81
C PRO A 185 -21.56 -0.84 2.32
N GLN A 186 -22.60 -1.66 2.46
CA GLN A 186 -23.95 -1.26 2.13
C GLN A 186 -24.24 -0.05 3.02
N ALA A 187 -24.44 1.11 2.40
CA ALA A 187 -24.81 2.32 3.13
C ALA A 187 -25.96 1.95 4.06
N ALA A 188 -25.80 2.22 5.35
CA ALA A 188 -26.82 1.91 6.34
C ALA A 188 -28.17 2.42 5.81
N PRO A 189 -29.24 1.60 5.88
CA PRO A 189 -30.53 2.00 5.35
C PRO A 189 -30.89 3.37 5.93
N PRO A 190 -31.41 4.31 5.12
CA PRO A 190 -31.80 5.61 5.62
C PRO A 190 -32.73 5.40 6.81
N PRO A 191 -32.57 6.17 7.91
CA PRO A 191 -33.43 6.02 9.07
C PRO A 191 -34.89 6.08 8.60
N PRO A 192 -35.77 5.19 9.11
CA PRO A 192 -37.15 5.14 8.68
C PRO A 192 -37.73 6.55 8.77
N ILE A 193 -38.25 7.04 7.65
CA ILE A 193 -38.94 8.34 7.60
C ILE A 193 -40.09 8.22 8.60
N ALA A 194 -39.91 8.80 9.79
CA ALA A 194 -40.97 8.87 10.76
C ALA A 194 -42.19 9.51 10.07
N PRO A 195 -43.40 8.91 10.17
CA PRO A 195 -44.58 9.52 9.59
C PRO A 195 -44.67 10.95 10.15
N LYS A 196 -44.65 11.94 9.25
CA LYS A 196 -44.99 13.32 9.60
C LYS A 196 -46.38 13.26 10.24
N GLN A 197 -46.43 13.34 11.56
CA GLN A 197 -47.67 13.63 12.27
C GLN A 197 -48.15 14.97 11.72
N THR A 198 -49.27 14.93 10.99
CA THR A 198 -50.10 16.10 10.73
C THR A 198 -50.55 16.63 12.08
N SER A 199 -49.79 17.57 12.62
CA SER A 199 -50.12 18.27 13.85
C SER A 199 -51.18 19.32 13.48
N THR A 200 -52.38 19.11 14.01
CA THR A 200 -53.40 20.15 14.21
C THR A 200 -52.71 21.43 14.76
N PRO A 201 -53.04 22.63 14.26
CA PRO A 201 -52.38 23.85 14.71
C PRO A 201 -52.75 24.12 16.18
N ALA A 202 -51.73 24.01 17.05
CA ALA A 202 -51.79 24.38 18.45
C ALA A 202 -50.79 25.54 18.70
N PRO A 203 -51.07 26.42 19.68
CA PRO A 203 -50.64 27.81 19.69
C PRO A 203 -49.12 28.00 19.85
N PRO A 204 -48.57 29.16 19.42
CA PRO A 204 -47.13 29.40 19.38
C PRO A 204 -46.52 29.31 20.78
N LYS A 205 -45.63 28.33 20.97
CA LYS A 205 -44.76 28.24 22.14
C LYS A 205 -43.44 28.99 21.88
N PRO A 206 -42.84 29.60 22.92
CA PRO A 206 -41.65 30.45 22.82
C PRO A 206 -40.43 29.70 22.25
N GLU A 207 -39.65 30.40 21.43
CA GLU A 207 -38.41 29.93 20.78
C GLU A 207 -37.49 29.19 21.74
N GLU A 208 -37.27 27.91 21.47
CA GLU A 208 -36.28 27.08 22.14
C GLU A 208 -34.88 27.44 21.59
N PRO A 209 -33.90 27.76 22.45
CA PRO A 209 -32.58 28.19 22.01
C PRO A 209 -31.88 27.05 21.27
N THR A 210 -31.49 27.33 20.03
CA THR A 210 -30.78 26.43 19.13
C THR A 210 -29.54 25.88 19.83
N ARG A 211 -29.61 24.63 20.29
CA ARG A 211 -28.51 23.95 20.97
C ARG A 211 -27.41 23.68 19.93
N LYS A 212 -26.46 24.61 19.84
CA LYS A 212 -25.30 24.50 18.94
C LYS A 212 -24.56 23.18 19.26
N PRO A 213 -24.23 22.38 18.24
CA PRO A 213 -23.59 21.10 18.47
C PRO A 213 -22.20 21.31 19.10
N PHE A 214 -21.91 20.48 20.11
CA PHE A 214 -20.74 20.57 21.00
C PHE A 214 -19.38 20.66 20.27
N TYR A 215 -19.28 20.11 19.05
CA TYR A 215 -18.07 20.13 18.23
C TYR A 215 -17.72 21.51 17.63
N LYS A 216 -18.61 22.52 17.74
CA LYS A 216 -18.34 23.91 17.32
C LYS A 216 -17.69 24.77 18.41
N SER A 217 -17.44 24.24 19.62
CA SER A 217 -16.78 25.00 20.67
C SER A 217 -15.27 25.14 20.39
N ALA A 218 -14.72 26.34 20.55
CA ALA A 218 -13.31 26.63 20.32
C ALA A 218 -12.37 25.82 21.23
N TRP A 219 -12.87 25.36 22.38
CA TRP A 219 -12.14 24.49 23.30
C TRP A 219 -11.89 23.09 22.72
N PHE A 220 -12.79 22.56 21.88
CA PHE A 220 -12.62 21.26 21.23
C PHE A 220 -11.41 21.21 20.29
N TRP A 221 -11.07 22.34 19.65
CA TRP A 221 -9.94 22.45 18.72
C TRP A 221 -8.64 22.94 19.38
N GLY A 222 -8.70 23.40 20.63
CA GLY A 222 -7.54 23.93 21.37
C GLY A 222 -6.32 23.00 21.41
N PRO A 223 -6.48 21.69 21.69
CA PRO A 223 -5.35 20.76 21.74
C PRO A 223 -4.74 20.46 20.36
N LEU A 224 -5.56 20.41 19.31
CA LEU A 224 -5.10 20.10 17.95
C LEU A 224 -4.25 21.24 17.36
N GLY A 225 -4.54 22.49 17.72
CA GLY A 225 -3.74 23.64 17.30
C GLY A 225 -2.36 23.71 17.95
N ALA A 226 -2.21 23.25 19.20
CA ALA A 226 -0.96 23.33 19.95
C ALA A 226 0.14 22.39 19.42
N VAL A 227 -0.22 21.21 18.90
CA VAL A 227 0.75 20.21 18.40
C VAL A 227 1.37 20.67 17.07
N VAL A 228 0.61 21.36 16.21
CA VAL A 228 1.13 21.86 14.92
C VAL A 228 2.12 23.02 15.13
N ALA A 229 1.87 23.89 16.11
CA ALA A 229 2.77 25.01 16.40
C ALA A 229 4.12 24.55 17.00
N ALA A 230 4.12 23.53 17.87
CA ALA A 230 5.35 22.99 18.44
C ALA A 230 6.23 22.28 17.39
N GLY A 231 5.63 21.53 16.46
CA GLY A 231 6.36 20.85 15.38
C GLY A 231 7.04 21.81 14.39
N ALA A 232 6.37 22.93 14.04
CA ALA A 232 6.93 23.93 13.15
C ALA A 232 8.13 24.68 13.77
N ALA A 233 8.11 24.92 15.09
CA ALA A 233 9.21 25.59 15.78
C ALA A 233 10.51 24.77 15.75
N VAL A 234 10.45 23.44 15.94
CA VAL A 234 11.62 22.54 15.93
C VAL A 234 12.23 22.41 14.53
N LEU A 235 11.41 22.46 13.48
CA LEU A 235 11.87 22.32 12.10
C LEU A 235 12.55 23.61 11.58
N ILE A 236 12.17 24.77 12.11
CA ILE A 236 12.83 26.04 11.77
C ILE A 236 14.15 26.21 12.54
N THR A 237 14.24 25.76 13.80
CA THR A 237 15.53 25.79 14.53
C THR A 237 16.57 24.82 13.98
N SER A 238 16.20 23.67 13.39
CA SER A 238 17.18 22.72 12.85
C SER A 238 17.82 23.17 11.53
N LYS A 239 17.23 24.15 10.84
CA LYS A 239 17.70 24.63 9.53
C LYS A 239 18.64 25.85 9.57
N VAL A 240 18.94 26.40 10.77
CA VAL A 240 19.70 27.65 10.91
C VAL A 240 21.09 27.47 11.55
N THR A 241 21.51 26.25 11.91
CA THR A 241 22.84 26.00 12.52
C THR A 241 23.93 25.48 11.58
N GLU A 242 23.73 25.46 10.27
CA GLU A 242 24.81 25.11 9.32
C GLU A 242 25.32 26.35 8.59
N ASP A 243 26.01 27.21 9.33
CA ASP A 243 27.04 28.08 8.77
C ASP A 243 28.39 27.61 9.33
N SER A 244 29.04 26.71 8.60
CA SER A 244 30.43 26.30 8.83
C SER A 244 31.09 26.03 7.50
N THR A 245 31.52 27.13 6.91
CA THR A 245 32.70 27.25 6.04
C THR A 245 33.79 26.25 6.46
N GLY A 246 33.99 25.18 5.69
CA GLY A 246 34.98 24.18 6.07
C GLY A 246 35.16 23.02 5.09
N MET A 247 35.73 23.31 3.92
CA MET A 247 36.51 22.40 3.06
C MET A 247 36.13 20.89 3.07
N VAL A 248 35.40 20.46 2.04
CA VAL A 248 35.26 19.02 1.74
C VAL A 248 36.47 18.56 0.93
N ARG A 249 37.37 17.79 1.57
CA ARG A 249 38.44 17.06 0.85
C ARG A 249 37.94 15.68 0.45
N LEU A 250 37.69 15.50 -0.85
CA LEU A 250 37.46 14.17 -1.43
C LEU A 250 38.81 13.47 -1.62
N LYS A 251 39.09 12.46 -0.81
CA LYS A 251 40.15 11.48 -1.05
C LYS A 251 39.57 10.34 -1.89
N GLY A 252 39.81 10.35 -3.19
CA GLY A 252 39.57 9.20 -4.06
C GLY A 252 40.71 8.20 -3.94
N GLN A 253 40.40 6.96 -3.59
CA GLN A 253 41.34 5.84 -3.63
C GLN A 253 41.04 5.04 -4.91
N VAL A 254 41.98 5.05 -5.85
CA VAL A 254 41.93 4.22 -7.07
C VAL A 254 42.74 2.97 -6.78
N ALA A 255 42.08 1.81 -6.81
CA ALA A 255 42.76 0.52 -6.71
C ALA A 255 43.27 0.10 -8.11
N PRO A 256 44.49 -0.49 -8.19
CA PRO A 256 45.10 -0.94 -9.45
C PRO A 256 44.47 -2.23 -10.00
#